data_AF-A0A3P1WIL8-F1
#
_entry.id   AF-A0A3P1WIL8-F1
#
_cell.length_a   1.000
_cell.length_b   1.000
_cell.length_c   1.000
_cell.angle_alpha   90.00
_cell.angle_beta   90.00
_cell.angle_gamma   90.00
#
_symmetry.space_group_name_H-M   'P 1'
#
loop_
_entity.id
_entity.type
_entity.pdbx_description
1 polymer ?
#
loop_
_entity_poly.entity_id
_entity_poly.type
_entity_poly.pdbx_seq_one_letter_code
_entity_poly.pdbx_strand_id
1 'polypeptide(L)'
;MTGLRALEPVAEHPWFSGALLTLLAGFVWLVADHTVALVMLLLGWALIGGTGFLKMISRRSNAVYVRAVYRKANDRRELRDDETAYTFVWPFDEPPVVGSWVTLPARGRVRRGVIVGPGSSADYAGNILPVRSVLADRALVAAPETSHLPPVELDLPAQEPWGELVNKAEVAYPHRHITELVTACGLRGIDLPPEPICVDIRDAVLAPTADERYPAVMIDGMWVGNLLRTTTELSAELRRLADQGLGLKVGLTLSASDGSEMSDPRLTVRFPKPDEVAAPEGLPEGEFVLLPRGKRLHILGETDHAEALVGLLDGSGQRRVAAELFLLDEAAQRARKPTVGVRIGGKPVGWLGPASGAHFVPIIEACASRGLAVCCRALVLGNHLKSDVVLESARAGELSEDWILHNVYRR
;
A
#
# COMPACT_ATOMS: atom_id res chain seq x y z
N MET A 1 36.01 -42.66 34.44
CA MET A 1 37.05 -43.65 34.09
C MET A 1 36.90 -43.94 32.60
N THR A 2 37.78 -43.41 31.73
CA THR A 2 38.96 -44.14 31.18
C THR A 2 38.58 -45.49 30.56
N GLY A 3 38.83 -45.76 29.27
CA GLY A 3 39.44 -44.97 28.19
C GLY A 3 39.74 -45.84 26.96
N LEU A 4 40.15 -45.20 25.85
CA LEU A 4 40.79 -45.74 24.64
C LEU A 4 41.02 -47.27 24.50
N ARG A 5 40.63 -47.83 23.34
CA ARG A 5 41.60 -48.32 22.33
C ARG A 5 40.95 -48.68 20.98
N ALA A 6 41.78 -48.69 19.94
CA ALA A 6 41.47 -49.04 18.54
C ALA A 6 42.18 -50.34 18.12
N LEU A 7 42.12 -50.68 16.82
CA LEU A 7 42.81 -51.79 16.11
C LEU A 7 42.15 -53.18 16.30
N GLU A 8 42.01 -54.08 15.31
CA GLU A 8 42.22 -54.02 13.83
C GLU A 8 41.45 -55.19 13.11
N PRO A 9 41.73 -55.69 11.86
CA PRO A 9 40.68 -56.21 10.97
C PRO A 9 40.67 -57.72 10.68
N VAL A 10 39.52 -58.21 10.19
CA VAL A 10 39.21 -59.46 9.44
C VAL A 10 39.37 -59.40 7.91
N ALA A 11 40.35 -60.03 7.26
CA ALA A 11 40.45 -60.12 5.80
C ALA A 11 39.43 -61.09 5.12
N GLU A 12 39.01 -60.74 3.89
CA GLU A 12 38.91 -61.57 2.66
C GLU A 12 38.13 -62.92 2.68
N HIS A 13 37.36 -63.31 1.64
CA HIS A 13 37.78 -63.82 0.31
C HIS A 13 36.49 -64.26 -0.50
N PRO A 14 36.52 -64.79 -1.75
CA PRO A 14 36.87 -64.10 -3.02
C PRO A 14 35.93 -64.42 -4.23
N TRP A 15 36.29 -63.93 -5.43
CA TRP A 15 35.77 -64.26 -6.80
C TRP A 15 34.35 -63.84 -7.23
N PHE A 16 34.25 -62.70 -7.91
CA PHE A 16 34.00 -62.73 -9.36
C PHE A 16 34.62 -61.48 -10.03
N SER A 17 35.69 -61.70 -10.79
CA SER A 17 36.50 -60.62 -11.38
C SER A 17 36.23 -60.50 -12.88
N GLY A 18 36.17 -59.27 -13.40
CA GLY A 18 36.50 -58.97 -14.80
C GLY A 18 35.49 -59.37 -15.89
N ALA A 19 34.29 -58.77 -15.89
CA ALA A 19 33.40 -58.80 -17.07
C ALA A 19 32.59 -57.50 -17.33
N LEU A 20 32.45 -56.59 -16.34
CA LEU A 20 31.50 -55.47 -16.44
C LEU A 20 32.12 -54.13 -16.91
N LEU A 21 33.45 -54.00 -16.92
CA LEU A 21 34.14 -52.73 -17.18
C LEU A 21 34.55 -52.48 -18.65
N THR A 22 34.32 -53.44 -19.55
CA THR A 22 34.71 -53.34 -20.97
C THR A 22 33.53 -53.20 -21.94
N LEU A 23 32.28 -53.27 -21.44
CA LEU A 23 31.06 -53.10 -22.26
C LEU A 23 30.47 -51.68 -22.18
N LEU A 24 30.86 -50.85 -21.21
CA LEU A 24 30.41 -49.45 -21.10
C LEU A 24 31.30 -48.44 -21.85
N ALA A 25 32.44 -48.87 -22.41
CA ALA A 25 33.38 -48.00 -23.13
C ALA A 25 33.24 -48.05 -24.67
N GLY A 26 32.32 -48.87 -25.21
CA GLY A 26 32.28 -49.20 -26.64
C GLY A 26 31.03 -48.78 -27.42
N PHE A 27 30.03 -48.14 -26.79
CA PHE A 27 28.71 -47.93 -27.42
C PHE A 27 28.11 -46.52 -27.26
N VAL A 28 28.97 -45.48 -27.21
CA VAL A 28 28.52 -44.07 -27.30
C VAL A 28 29.38 -43.29 -28.31
N TRP A 29 29.38 -43.77 -29.55
CA TRP A 29 29.56 -42.90 -30.71
C TRP A 29 28.62 -43.38 -31.81
N LEU A 30 27.97 -42.43 -32.50
CA LEU A 30 26.97 -42.64 -33.55
C LEU A 30 25.63 -43.27 -33.11
N VAL A 31 24.70 -42.41 -32.66
CA VAL A 31 23.44 -42.08 -33.38
C VAL A 31 22.73 -40.98 -32.58
N ALA A 32 22.22 -39.97 -33.28
CA ALA A 32 21.44 -38.91 -32.66
C ALA A 32 20.00 -39.38 -32.43
N ASP A 33 19.48 -39.30 -31.20
CA ASP A 33 18.14 -38.77 -30.95
C ASP A 33 17.90 -38.43 -29.46
N HIS A 34 16.89 -37.60 -29.19
CA HIS A 34 16.57 -37.05 -27.86
C HIS A 34 16.08 -38.08 -26.83
N THR A 35 15.92 -39.35 -27.23
CA THR A 35 15.27 -40.41 -26.44
C THR A 35 16.11 -40.93 -25.28
N VAL A 36 17.44 -41.00 -25.41
CA VAL A 36 18.33 -41.53 -24.34
C VAL A 36 18.39 -40.58 -23.14
N ALA A 37 18.38 -39.27 -23.38
CA ALA A 37 18.32 -38.26 -22.33
C ALA A 37 16.99 -38.36 -21.53
N LEU A 38 15.88 -38.62 -22.22
CA LEU A 38 14.57 -38.80 -21.59
C LEU A 38 14.52 -40.07 -20.71
N VAL A 39 15.09 -41.19 -21.19
CA VAL A 39 15.14 -42.46 -20.44
C VAL A 39 16.02 -42.33 -19.19
N MET A 40 17.17 -41.65 -19.29
CA MET A 40 18.01 -41.34 -18.11
C MET A 40 17.29 -40.41 -17.12
N LEU A 41 16.57 -39.39 -17.59
CA LEU A 41 15.77 -38.51 -16.74
C LEU A 41 14.63 -39.25 -16.02
N LEU A 42 13.91 -40.14 -16.72
CA LEU A 42 12.81 -40.92 -16.15
C LEU A 42 13.29 -41.98 -15.15
N LEU A 43 14.43 -42.65 -15.41
CA LEU A 43 15.05 -43.56 -14.44
C LEU A 43 15.58 -42.82 -13.21
N GLY A 44 16.14 -41.62 -13.38
CA GLY A 44 16.50 -40.74 -12.27
C GLY A 44 15.30 -40.29 -11.43
N TRP A 45 14.17 -40.00 -12.08
CA TRP A 45 12.89 -39.63 -11.43
C TRP A 45 12.28 -40.78 -10.63
N ALA A 46 12.44 -42.02 -11.09
CA ALA A 46 11.92 -43.22 -10.42
C ALA A 46 12.76 -43.65 -9.20
N LEU A 47 14.07 -43.38 -9.20
CA LEU A 47 14.99 -43.75 -8.12
C LEU A 47 15.11 -42.70 -7.00
N ILE A 48 14.74 -41.44 -7.25
CA ILE A 48 14.82 -40.35 -6.27
C ILE A 48 13.45 -39.67 -6.19
N GLY A 49 12.66 -40.05 -5.18
CA GLY A 49 11.26 -39.64 -4.99
C GLY A 49 11.01 -38.15 -5.27
N GLY A 50 10.18 -37.88 -6.29
CA GLY A 50 10.03 -36.57 -6.92
C GLY A 50 9.38 -35.49 -6.06
N THR A 51 10.14 -34.87 -5.14
CA THR A 51 9.83 -33.55 -4.55
C THR A 51 11.06 -32.66 -4.31
N GLY A 52 12.29 -33.21 -4.28
CA GLY A 52 13.49 -32.45 -3.88
C GLY A 52 14.19 -31.63 -4.97
N PHE A 53 14.15 -32.06 -6.24
CA PHE A 53 15.15 -31.60 -7.22
C PHE A 53 14.90 -30.19 -7.78
N LEU A 54 13.65 -29.74 -7.87
CA LEU A 54 13.30 -28.39 -8.35
C LEU A 54 13.62 -27.25 -7.37
N LYS A 55 14.09 -27.56 -6.15
CA LYS A 55 14.55 -26.57 -5.16
C LYS A 55 16.06 -26.25 -5.26
N MET A 56 16.80 -26.94 -6.14
CA MET A 56 18.27 -26.90 -6.20
C MET A 56 18.86 -26.05 -7.34
N ILE A 57 18.05 -25.18 -7.96
CA ILE A 57 18.53 -24.04 -8.77
C ILE A 57 17.96 -22.73 -8.19
N SER A 58 18.08 -22.58 -6.88
CA SER A 58 17.95 -21.28 -6.21
C SER A 58 19.32 -20.58 -6.23
N ARG A 59 19.34 -19.29 -6.58
CA ARG A 59 20.56 -18.47 -6.60
C ARG A 59 21.29 -18.58 -5.25
N ARG A 60 22.58 -18.96 -5.27
CA ARG A 60 23.47 -18.75 -4.12
C ARG A 60 23.73 -17.25 -3.99
N SER A 61 22.94 -16.56 -3.18
CA SER A 61 23.31 -15.26 -2.64
C SER A 61 24.46 -15.44 -1.66
N ASN A 62 25.61 -14.82 -1.94
CA ASN A 62 26.74 -14.78 -1.02
C ASN A 62 26.39 -13.88 0.16
N ALA A 63 25.89 -14.46 1.25
CA ALA A 63 25.56 -13.73 2.47
C ALA A 63 26.81 -13.05 3.04
N VAL A 64 26.88 -11.72 2.92
CA VAL A 64 27.93 -10.91 3.56
C VAL A 64 27.57 -10.77 5.03
N TYR A 65 28.48 -11.13 5.94
CA TYR A 65 28.29 -10.93 7.38
C TYR A 65 28.98 -9.64 7.82
N VAL A 66 28.42 -8.95 8.81
CA VAL A 66 28.89 -7.63 9.27
C VAL A 66 28.90 -7.57 10.79
N ARG A 67 29.94 -6.97 11.35
CA ARG A 67 30.11 -6.72 12.77
C ARG A 67 29.84 -5.24 13.08
N ALA A 68 29.01 -4.97 14.08
CA ALA A 68 28.70 -3.60 14.52
C ALA A 68 28.67 -3.45 16.04
N VAL A 69 28.92 -2.22 16.51
CA VAL A 69 28.94 -1.86 17.95
C VAL A 69 27.93 -0.76 18.22
N TYR A 70 27.11 -0.91 19.26
CA TYR A 70 26.10 0.09 19.66
C TYR A 70 26.74 1.31 20.32
N ARG A 71 26.43 2.51 19.81
CA ARG A 71 26.97 3.78 20.33
C ARG A 71 25.91 4.88 20.29
N LYS A 72 26.04 5.91 21.14
CA LYS A 72 25.20 7.12 21.03
C LYS A 72 25.61 7.90 19.78
N ALA A 73 24.66 8.52 19.08
CA ALA A 73 24.93 9.21 17.80
C ALA A 73 26.00 10.32 17.88
N ASN A 74 26.18 10.92 19.05
CA ASN A 74 27.17 11.99 19.29
C ASN A 74 28.48 11.49 19.93
N ASP A 75 28.67 10.17 20.09
CA ASP A 75 29.87 9.59 20.69
C ASP A 75 31.01 9.48 19.67
N ARG A 76 31.97 10.42 19.74
CA ARG A 76 33.12 10.53 18.82
C ARG A 76 34.40 9.86 19.32
N ARG A 77 34.34 9.06 20.40
CA ARG A 77 35.52 8.38 20.95
C ARG A 77 36.01 7.28 19.99
N GLU A 78 37.30 6.98 19.99
CA GLU A 78 37.85 5.88 19.20
C GLU A 78 37.27 4.51 19.62
N LEU A 79 37.36 3.52 18.74
CA LEU A 79 36.96 2.15 19.04
C LEU A 79 37.96 1.53 20.02
N ARG A 80 37.44 0.84 21.04
CA ARG A 80 38.24 0.09 22.01
C ARG A 80 38.04 -1.40 21.82
N ASP A 81 39.09 -2.17 22.09
CA ASP A 81 39.09 -3.62 21.92
C ASP A 81 38.15 -4.36 22.89
N ASP A 82 37.66 -3.69 23.94
CA ASP A 82 36.74 -4.22 24.95
C ASP A 82 35.24 -4.02 24.62
N GLU A 83 34.89 -3.33 23.53
CA GLU A 83 33.48 -3.05 23.20
C GLU A 83 32.72 -4.28 22.66
N THR A 84 31.56 -4.56 23.24
CA THR A 84 30.69 -5.67 22.82
C THR A 84 30.11 -5.41 21.43
N ALA A 85 30.35 -6.35 20.51
CA ALA A 85 29.98 -6.25 19.11
C ALA A 85 29.02 -7.37 18.69
N TYR A 86 28.20 -7.09 17.68
CA TYR A 86 27.14 -7.96 17.20
C TYR A 86 27.36 -8.28 15.72
N THR A 87 27.25 -9.56 15.35
CA THR A 87 27.33 -10.03 13.96
C THR A 87 25.93 -10.26 13.40
N PHE A 88 25.67 -9.75 12.20
CA PHE A 88 24.41 -9.96 11.47
C PHE A 88 24.68 -10.14 9.97
N VAL A 89 23.70 -10.66 9.23
CA VAL A 89 23.77 -10.77 7.77
C VAL A 89 23.44 -9.39 7.17
N TRP A 90 24.30 -8.91 6.28
CA TRP A 90 24.04 -7.73 5.47
C TRP A 90 22.88 -8.01 4.51
N PRO A 91 21.80 -7.21 4.53
CA PRO A 91 20.62 -7.48 3.72
C PRO A 91 20.69 -6.84 2.32
N PHE A 92 21.81 -6.20 1.95
CA PHE A 92 21.97 -5.45 0.70
C PHE A 92 23.05 -6.08 -0.19
N ASP A 93 22.91 -5.89 -1.51
CA ASP A 93 23.88 -6.40 -2.49
C ASP A 93 25.20 -5.58 -2.53
N GLU A 94 25.14 -4.32 -2.11
CA GLU A 94 26.32 -3.45 -1.95
C GLU A 94 27.08 -3.80 -0.66
N PRO A 95 28.43 -3.78 -0.62
CA PRO A 95 29.20 -4.13 0.57
C PRO A 95 29.04 -3.09 1.69
N PRO A 96 29.08 -3.51 2.98
CA PRO A 96 29.02 -2.61 4.13
C PRO A 96 30.24 -1.67 4.17
N VAL A 97 29.99 -0.37 4.32
CA VAL A 97 31.06 0.62 4.52
C VAL A 97 31.46 0.69 5.99
N VAL A 98 32.74 0.42 6.28
CA VAL A 98 33.29 0.49 7.65
C VAL A 98 33.27 1.94 8.14
N GLY A 99 32.85 2.15 9.38
CA GLY A 99 32.63 3.48 9.98
C GLY A 99 31.24 4.06 9.73
N SER A 100 30.43 3.48 8.84
CA SER A 100 29.05 3.93 8.63
C SER A 100 28.12 3.55 9.79
N TRP A 101 27.14 4.42 10.05
CA TRP A 101 26.11 4.17 11.04
C TRP A 101 24.99 3.30 10.48
N VAL A 102 24.53 2.35 11.31
CA VAL A 102 23.43 1.45 11.02
C VAL A 102 22.42 1.47 12.16
N THR A 103 21.15 1.28 11.81
CA THR A 103 20.04 1.19 12.76
C THR A 103 19.77 -0.29 13.03
N LEU A 104 20.02 -0.74 14.25
CA LEU A 104 19.89 -2.15 14.63
C LEU A 104 18.77 -2.34 15.67
N PRO A 105 17.93 -3.38 15.53
CA PRO A 105 16.90 -3.67 16.51
C PRO A 105 17.52 -4.28 17.77
N ALA A 106 17.42 -3.58 18.90
CA ALA A 106 17.60 -4.16 20.22
C ALA A 106 16.23 -4.48 20.83
N ARG A 107 16.17 -5.40 21.81
CA ARG A 107 14.92 -5.83 22.47
C ARG A 107 14.06 -4.64 22.93
N GLY A 108 13.00 -4.34 22.19
CA GLY A 108 12.07 -3.26 22.48
C GLY A 108 12.57 -1.83 22.24
N ARG A 109 13.77 -1.62 21.69
CA ARG A 109 14.29 -0.28 21.35
C ARG A 109 15.17 -0.31 20.10
N VAL A 110 14.95 0.63 19.19
CA VAL A 110 15.87 0.91 18.09
C VAL A 110 17.15 1.52 18.67
N ARG A 111 18.32 1.02 18.26
CA ARG A 111 19.62 1.60 18.67
C ARG A 111 20.52 1.77 17.45
N ARG A 112 21.22 2.91 17.39
CA ARG A 112 22.26 3.14 16.38
C ARG A 112 23.54 2.40 16.77
N GLY A 113 24.18 1.79 15.78
CA GLY A 113 25.50 1.19 15.91
C GLY A 113 26.39 1.63 14.76
N VAL A 114 27.70 1.48 14.93
CA VAL A 114 28.69 1.73 13.87
C VAL A 114 29.17 0.40 13.30
N ILE A 115 29.30 0.30 11.98
CA ILE A 115 29.93 -0.85 11.31
C ILE A 115 31.43 -0.82 11.62
N VAL A 116 31.94 -1.89 12.22
CA VAL A 116 33.37 -2.02 12.58
C VAL A 116 34.15 -2.98 11.69
N GLY A 117 33.47 -3.73 10.82
CA GLY A 117 34.11 -4.59 9.82
C GLY A 117 33.20 -5.69 9.27
N PRO A 118 33.64 -6.44 8.25
CA PRO A 118 33.01 -7.70 7.86
C PRO A 118 33.11 -8.70 9.02
N GLY A 119 32.03 -9.45 9.24
CA GLY A 119 31.92 -10.47 10.27
C GLY A 119 32.25 -11.87 9.75
N SER A 120 32.60 -12.77 10.67
CA SER A 120 32.80 -14.20 10.40
C SER A 120 31.65 -15.02 10.99
N SER A 121 31.34 -16.17 10.41
CA SER A 121 30.37 -17.15 10.92
C SER A 121 31.05 -18.51 11.07
N ALA A 122 30.98 -19.11 12.26
CA ALA A 122 31.29 -20.53 12.46
C ALA A 122 30.76 -21.08 13.79
N ASP A 123 30.30 -22.33 13.72
CA ASP A 123 30.38 -23.38 14.73
C ASP A 123 30.82 -24.68 13.97
N TYR A 124 30.96 -25.91 14.48
CA TYR A 124 30.73 -26.49 15.81
C TYR A 124 32.02 -26.88 16.55
N ALA A 125 33.19 -26.74 15.90
CA ALA A 125 34.51 -27.15 16.39
C ALA A 125 35.56 -26.01 16.44
N GLY A 126 35.10 -24.75 16.40
CA GLY A 126 35.97 -23.56 16.33
C GLY A 126 35.25 -22.21 16.49
N ASN A 127 33.94 -22.28 16.70
CA ASN A 127 32.98 -21.34 17.30
C ASN A 127 33.47 -19.94 17.68
N ILE A 128 32.77 -18.91 17.17
CA ILE A 128 32.10 -17.95 18.07
C ILE A 128 30.69 -17.64 17.54
N LEU A 129 29.70 -17.98 18.36
CA LEU A 129 28.40 -17.30 18.46
C LEU A 129 28.24 -16.89 19.93
N PRO A 130 27.55 -15.78 20.23
CA PRO A 130 26.15 -15.96 20.61
C PRO A 130 25.20 -14.86 20.10
N VAL A 131 24.15 -15.30 19.40
CA VAL A 131 22.99 -14.50 18.97
C VAL A 131 22.04 -14.25 20.15
N ARG A 132 21.40 -13.07 20.26
CA ARG A 132 20.17 -12.94 21.09
C ARG A 132 19.16 -11.81 20.78
N SER A 133 18.71 -11.71 19.54
CA SER A 133 17.25 -11.51 19.30
C SER A 133 16.81 -12.04 17.95
N VAL A 134 15.69 -12.76 17.96
CA VAL A 134 14.98 -13.24 16.77
C VAL A 134 14.37 -12.03 16.05
N LEU A 135 14.71 -11.85 14.77
CA LEU A 135 13.93 -11.03 13.86
C LEU A 135 12.62 -11.79 13.57
N ALA A 136 11.51 -11.31 14.11
CA ALA A 136 10.19 -11.73 13.65
C ALA A 136 9.94 -11.15 12.24
N ASP A 137 9.27 -11.90 11.38
CA ASP A 137 9.03 -11.54 9.97
C ASP A 137 8.49 -10.12 9.79
N ARG A 138 9.39 -9.22 9.35
CA ARG A 138 9.09 -7.99 8.60
C ARG A 138 10.40 -7.44 8.06
N ALA A 139 10.57 -7.58 6.75
CA ALA A 139 11.71 -7.02 6.04
C ALA A 139 11.78 -5.50 6.28
N LEU A 140 12.89 -5.03 6.85
CA LEU A 140 13.28 -3.63 6.75
C LEU A 140 13.52 -3.32 5.27
N VAL A 141 12.55 -2.66 4.64
CA VAL A 141 12.76 -2.06 3.32
C VAL A 141 13.54 -0.77 3.57
N ALA A 142 14.87 -0.84 3.47
CA ALA A 142 15.65 0.36 3.22
C ALA A 142 15.31 0.81 1.81
N ALA A 143 14.58 1.91 1.69
CA ALA A 143 14.29 2.48 0.39
C ALA A 143 15.47 3.36 -0.08
N PRO A 144 15.72 3.43 -1.40
CA PRO A 144 16.82 4.20 -1.96
C PRO A 144 16.62 5.69 -1.67
N GLU A 145 17.70 6.49 -1.65
CA GLU A 145 17.57 7.95 -1.44
C GLU A 145 16.68 8.63 -2.48
N THR A 146 16.61 8.06 -3.70
CA THR A 146 15.68 8.49 -4.77
C THR A 146 14.19 8.34 -4.41
N SER A 147 13.84 7.70 -3.30
CA SER A 147 12.45 7.59 -2.81
C SER A 147 12.04 8.72 -1.86
N HIS A 148 12.98 9.58 -1.45
CA HIS A 148 12.73 10.75 -0.61
C HIS A 148 12.78 12.03 -1.47
N LEU A 149 11.81 12.15 -2.38
CA LEU A 149 11.69 13.31 -3.28
C LEU A 149 10.54 14.23 -2.87
N PRO A 150 10.70 15.55 -3.00
CA PRO A 150 9.61 16.50 -2.73
C PRO A 150 8.46 16.31 -3.73
N PRO A 151 7.24 16.75 -3.36
CA PRO A 151 6.13 16.85 -4.30
C PRO A 151 6.49 17.77 -5.48
N VAL A 152 5.85 17.57 -6.63
CA VAL A 152 5.97 18.49 -7.78
C VAL A 152 5.47 19.90 -7.42
N GLU A 153 4.44 19.98 -6.57
CA GLU A 153 3.85 21.22 -6.08
C GLU A 153 3.39 21.05 -4.63
N LEU A 154 3.65 22.05 -3.78
CA LEU A 154 3.39 21.99 -2.33
C LEU A 154 1.96 22.39 -1.95
N ASP A 155 1.37 23.35 -2.66
CA ASP A 155 0.07 23.95 -2.31
C ASP A 155 -1.03 23.49 -3.27
N LEU A 156 -1.26 22.18 -3.31
CA LEU A 156 -2.28 21.55 -4.15
C LEU A 156 -3.62 21.43 -3.41
N PRO A 157 -4.71 22.09 -3.88
CA PRO A 157 -6.06 21.89 -3.37
C PRO A 157 -6.48 20.42 -3.35
N ALA A 158 -7.02 19.97 -2.22
CA ALA A 158 -7.28 18.57 -1.95
C ALA A 158 -8.63 18.08 -2.55
N GLN A 159 -8.58 17.29 -3.63
CA GLN A 159 -9.75 16.61 -4.20
C GLN A 159 -10.14 15.39 -3.35
N GLU A 160 -11.43 15.31 -2.99
CA GLU A 160 -11.99 14.12 -2.36
C GLU A 160 -12.18 12.95 -3.35
N PRO A 161 -11.62 11.75 -3.07
CA PRO A 161 -11.77 10.60 -3.94
C PRO A 161 -13.22 10.11 -4.05
N TRP A 162 -13.47 9.35 -5.11
CA TRP A 162 -14.74 8.67 -5.35
C TRP A 162 -14.84 7.33 -4.62
N GLY A 163 -13.68 6.75 -4.31
CA GLY A 163 -13.52 5.53 -3.51
C GLY A 163 -13.56 5.71 -2.00
N GLU A 164 -13.51 4.57 -1.30
CA GLU A 164 -13.24 4.51 0.13
C GLU A 164 -11.75 4.32 0.41
N LEU A 165 -11.27 4.85 1.52
CA LEU A 165 -9.85 4.80 1.91
C LEU A 165 -9.49 3.41 2.48
N VAL A 166 -9.49 2.41 1.60
CA VAL A 166 -9.31 0.97 1.92
C VAL A 166 -7.84 0.53 1.91
N ASN A 167 -7.01 1.12 1.05
CA ASN A 167 -5.58 0.80 0.99
C ASN A 167 -4.85 1.50 2.13
N LYS A 168 -3.75 0.91 2.60
CA LYS A 168 -2.96 1.41 3.75
C LYS A 168 -1.46 1.27 3.47
N ALA A 169 -0.72 2.37 3.55
CA ALA A 169 0.74 2.39 3.41
C ALA A 169 1.39 3.26 4.49
N GLU A 170 2.56 2.81 4.96
CA GLU A 170 3.39 3.55 5.91
C GLU A 170 4.21 4.60 5.16
N VAL A 171 4.33 5.79 5.75
CA VAL A 171 5.14 6.88 5.17
C VAL A 171 6.58 6.69 5.62
N ALA A 172 7.52 6.79 4.69
CA ALA A 172 8.94 6.76 4.99
C ALA A 172 9.51 8.17 5.19
N TYR A 173 10.61 8.21 5.93
CA TYR A 173 11.36 9.41 6.29
C TYR A 173 10.59 10.49 7.08
N PRO A 174 9.56 10.19 7.90
CA PRO A 174 8.87 11.24 8.67
C PRO A 174 9.81 11.89 9.72
N HIS A 175 10.84 11.16 10.17
CA HIS A 175 11.91 11.70 11.02
C HIS A 175 12.78 12.77 10.32
N ARG A 176 12.75 12.89 8.98
CA ARG A 176 13.41 13.98 8.25
C ARG A 176 12.56 15.26 8.22
N HIS A 177 11.27 15.15 8.55
CA HIS A 177 10.26 16.19 8.46
C HIS A 177 9.57 16.47 9.81
N ILE A 178 10.30 16.33 10.92
CA ILE A 178 9.76 16.51 12.28
C ILE A 178 9.29 17.95 12.48
N THR A 179 10.02 18.95 11.96
CA THR A 179 9.67 20.37 12.09
C THR A 179 8.35 20.67 11.39
N GLU A 180 8.21 20.17 10.17
CA GLU A 180 7.04 20.29 9.30
C GLU A 180 5.83 19.60 9.95
N LEU A 181 5.99 18.35 10.39
CA LEU A 181 4.95 17.57 11.07
C LEU A 181 4.49 18.22 12.38
N VAL A 182 5.43 18.69 13.22
CA VAL A 182 5.10 19.41 14.46
C VAL A 182 4.35 20.70 14.17
N THR A 183 4.74 21.44 13.13
CA THR A 183 4.09 22.70 12.74
C THR A 183 2.67 22.44 12.23
N ALA A 184 2.48 21.48 11.32
CA ALA A 184 1.16 21.08 10.82
C ALA A 184 0.22 20.55 11.92
N CYS A 185 0.75 19.79 12.88
CA CYS A 185 0.00 19.40 14.08
C CYS A 185 -0.37 20.62 14.94
N GLY A 186 0.55 21.56 15.18
CA GLY A 186 0.29 22.79 15.91
C GLY A 186 -0.79 23.67 15.27
N LEU A 187 -0.81 23.79 13.94
CA LEU A 187 -1.87 24.49 13.19
C LEU A 187 -3.26 23.86 13.38
N ARG A 188 -3.34 22.57 13.74
CA ARG A 188 -4.58 21.85 14.06
C ARG A 188 -4.97 21.90 15.54
N GLY A 189 -4.19 22.59 16.38
CA GLY A 189 -4.33 22.50 17.84
C GLY A 189 -4.01 21.11 18.39
N ILE A 190 -3.25 20.30 17.65
CA ILE A 190 -2.75 19.00 18.11
C ILE A 190 -1.42 19.25 18.81
N ASP A 191 -1.47 19.45 20.12
CA ASP A 191 -0.28 19.35 20.96
C ASP A 191 0.25 17.92 20.88
N LEU A 192 1.55 17.77 20.57
CA LEU A 192 2.23 16.48 20.52
C LEU A 192 2.94 16.23 21.87
N PRO A 193 2.37 15.40 22.76
CA PRO A 193 2.88 15.21 24.12
C PRO A 193 4.10 14.27 24.13
N PRO A 194 4.82 14.16 25.27
CA PRO A 194 5.81 13.11 25.50
C PRO A 194 5.20 11.69 25.70
N GLU A 195 3.88 11.59 25.75
CA GLU A 195 3.11 10.34 25.93
C GLU A 195 2.72 9.71 24.57
N PRO A 196 2.34 8.42 24.53
CA PRO A 196 1.90 7.77 23.30
C PRO A 196 0.64 8.45 22.75
N ILE A 197 0.74 9.04 21.55
CA ILE A 197 -0.39 9.68 20.87
C ILE A 197 -0.77 8.88 19.62
N CYS A 198 -2.08 8.83 19.34
CA CYS A 198 -2.63 8.33 18.08
C CYS A 198 -3.65 9.35 17.57
N VAL A 199 -3.38 9.98 16.42
CA VAL A 199 -4.22 11.06 15.86
C VAL A 199 -4.58 10.76 14.41
N ASP A 200 -5.86 10.86 14.09
CA ASP A 200 -6.36 10.77 12.71
C ASP A 200 -6.52 12.16 12.09
N ILE A 201 -5.72 12.43 11.07
CA ILE A 201 -5.74 13.63 10.22
C ILE A 201 -6.52 13.25 8.94
N ARG A 202 -7.62 13.95 8.64
CA ARG A 202 -8.60 13.54 7.62
C ARG A 202 -8.44 14.22 6.25
N ASP A 203 -7.47 15.11 6.16
CA ASP A 203 -7.28 16.08 5.08
C ASP A 203 -5.81 16.20 4.66
N ALA A 204 -5.01 15.16 4.95
CA ALA A 204 -3.69 15.01 4.35
C ALA A 204 -3.81 14.84 2.82
N VAL A 205 -2.75 15.16 2.09
CA VAL A 205 -2.74 15.15 0.62
C VAL A 205 -1.65 14.21 0.12
N LEU A 206 -1.96 13.41 -0.91
CA LEU A 206 -0.96 12.76 -1.76
C LEU A 206 -0.74 13.58 -3.03
N ALA A 207 0.53 13.81 -3.34
CA ALA A 207 0.97 14.47 -4.55
C ALA A 207 2.04 13.62 -5.26
N PRO A 208 2.14 13.67 -6.60
CA PRO A 208 3.23 13.02 -7.31
C PRO A 208 4.56 13.70 -6.98
N THR A 209 5.64 12.94 -7.12
CA THR A 209 7.02 13.45 -7.10
C THR A 209 7.59 13.43 -8.51
N ALA A 210 8.74 14.08 -8.73
CA ALA A 210 9.35 14.17 -10.07
C ALA A 210 9.71 12.80 -10.70
N ASP A 211 9.83 11.75 -9.89
CA ASP A 211 10.10 10.36 -10.28
C ASP A 211 8.83 9.49 -10.32
N GLU A 212 7.69 10.03 -9.87
CA GLU A 212 6.33 9.45 -9.81
C GLU A 212 6.16 8.14 -9.02
N ARG A 213 7.23 7.35 -8.82
CA ARG A 213 7.27 6.07 -8.11
C ARG A 213 6.97 6.18 -6.61
N TYR A 214 7.24 7.33 -6.01
CA TYR A 214 7.17 7.52 -4.55
C TYR A 214 6.40 8.80 -4.20
N PRO A 215 5.05 8.80 -4.27
CA PRO A 215 4.22 9.95 -3.96
C PRO A 215 4.54 10.58 -2.61
N ALA A 216 4.60 11.90 -2.60
CA ALA A 216 4.81 12.69 -1.39
C ALA A 216 3.51 12.77 -0.59
N VAL A 217 3.66 12.76 0.72
CA VAL A 217 2.59 12.93 1.70
C VAL A 217 2.71 14.34 2.28
N MET A 218 1.60 15.08 2.29
CA MET A 218 1.56 16.45 2.76
C MET A 218 0.46 16.68 3.79
N ILE A 219 0.68 17.62 4.70
CA ILE A 219 -0.30 18.14 5.66
C ILE A 219 -0.10 19.66 5.67
N ASP A 220 -1.15 20.46 5.44
CA ASP A 220 -1.07 21.93 5.35
C ASP A 220 -0.03 22.47 4.35
N GLY A 221 0.10 21.80 3.21
CA GLY A 221 1.13 22.11 2.20
C GLY A 221 2.56 21.79 2.63
N MET A 222 2.75 21.22 3.83
CA MET A 222 4.06 20.78 4.34
C MET A 222 4.30 19.31 3.98
N TRP A 223 5.42 19.03 3.34
CA TRP A 223 5.85 17.68 3.00
C TRP A 223 6.33 16.92 4.26
N VAL A 224 5.73 15.77 4.55
CA VAL A 224 5.98 14.95 5.76
C VAL A 224 6.55 13.56 5.45
N GLY A 225 6.98 13.32 4.21
CA GLY A 225 7.60 12.07 3.76
C GLY A 225 6.97 11.49 2.49
N ASN A 226 7.26 10.22 2.18
CA ASN A 226 6.83 9.58 0.92
C ASN A 226 6.23 8.19 1.16
N LEU A 227 5.33 7.76 0.27
CA LEU A 227 4.86 6.38 0.23
C LEU A 227 5.88 5.49 -0.50
N LEU A 228 6.39 4.47 0.17
CA LEU A 228 7.30 3.47 -0.42
C LEU A 228 6.59 2.35 -1.19
N ARG A 229 5.27 2.25 -1.03
CA ARG A 229 4.45 1.18 -1.59
C ARG A 229 3.19 1.78 -2.19
N THR A 230 3.28 2.08 -3.48
CA THR A 230 2.15 2.45 -4.34
C THR A 230 2.08 1.49 -5.53
N THR A 231 1.06 1.63 -6.35
CA THR A 231 0.98 0.94 -7.65
C THR A 231 1.18 1.97 -8.76
N THR A 232 1.63 1.52 -9.94
CA THR A 232 1.87 2.40 -11.09
C THR A 232 0.61 3.15 -11.50
N GLU A 233 -0.55 2.50 -11.38
CA GLU A 233 -1.86 3.09 -11.65
C GLU A 233 -2.15 4.25 -10.69
N LEU A 234 -1.92 4.08 -9.38
CA LEU A 234 -2.10 5.19 -8.43
C LEU A 234 -1.17 6.37 -8.76
N SER A 235 0.09 6.11 -9.10
CA SER A 235 1.02 7.17 -9.49
C SER A 235 0.56 7.92 -10.74
N ALA A 236 0.02 7.24 -11.75
CA ALA A 236 -0.53 7.86 -12.95
C ALA A 236 -1.80 8.70 -12.66
N GLU A 237 -2.67 8.25 -11.75
CA GLU A 237 -3.84 9.00 -11.29
C GLU A 237 -3.44 10.26 -10.52
N LEU A 238 -2.48 10.16 -9.60
CA LEU A 238 -1.92 11.30 -8.87
C LEU A 238 -1.26 12.30 -9.81
N ARG A 239 -0.60 11.81 -10.86
CA ARG A 239 0.00 12.68 -11.88
C ARG A 239 -1.07 13.48 -12.64
N ARG A 240 -2.14 12.81 -13.07
CA ARG A 240 -3.26 13.45 -13.77
C ARG A 240 -3.97 14.51 -12.92
N LEU A 241 -4.11 14.28 -11.61
CA LEU A 241 -4.64 15.29 -10.69
C LEU A 241 -3.70 16.50 -10.56
N ALA A 242 -2.39 16.28 -10.41
CA ALA A 242 -1.44 17.39 -10.32
C ALA A 242 -1.36 18.21 -11.61
N ASP A 243 -1.48 17.58 -12.78
CA ASP A 243 -1.57 18.30 -14.07
C ASP A 243 -2.88 19.12 -14.19
N GLN A 244 -3.87 18.89 -13.32
CA GLN A 244 -5.08 19.73 -13.14
C GLN A 244 -4.95 20.76 -12.00
N GLY A 245 -3.78 20.84 -11.34
CA GLY A 245 -3.56 21.67 -10.16
C GLY A 245 -4.26 21.14 -8.90
N LEU A 246 -4.43 19.81 -8.77
CA LEU A 246 -5.13 19.17 -7.65
C LEU A 246 -4.28 18.08 -6.98
N GLY A 247 -4.47 17.90 -5.68
CA GLY A 247 -3.88 16.82 -4.88
C GLY A 247 -4.94 15.83 -4.43
N LEU A 248 -4.57 14.57 -4.17
CA LEU A 248 -5.53 13.57 -3.68
C LEU A 248 -5.69 13.65 -2.16
N LYS A 249 -6.88 13.99 -1.67
CA LYS A 249 -7.20 13.96 -0.23
C LYS A 249 -7.20 12.52 0.29
N VAL A 250 -6.48 12.31 1.38
CA VAL A 250 -6.30 11.03 2.06
C VAL A 250 -6.46 11.15 3.57
N GLY A 251 -6.71 10.02 4.23
CA GLY A 251 -6.64 9.92 5.67
C GLY A 251 -5.22 9.56 6.10
N LEU A 252 -4.73 10.16 7.17
CA LEU A 252 -3.44 9.85 7.76
C LEU A 252 -3.63 9.58 9.26
N THR A 253 -3.08 8.48 9.76
CA THR A 253 -2.95 8.24 11.19
C THR A 253 -1.50 8.49 11.60
N LEU A 254 -1.28 9.45 12.51
CA LEU A 254 -0.02 9.64 13.22
C LEU A 254 -0.04 8.77 14.49
N SER A 255 1.04 8.06 14.76
CA SER A 255 1.27 7.38 16.03
C SER A 255 2.69 7.65 16.53
N ALA A 256 2.84 8.05 17.80
CA ALA A 256 4.12 8.10 18.50
C ALA A 256 4.05 7.24 19.77
N SER A 257 5.18 6.68 20.17
CA SER A 257 5.34 5.89 21.41
C SER A 257 6.07 6.73 22.47
N ASP A 258 6.00 6.32 23.75
CA ASP A 258 6.46 7.17 24.87
C ASP A 258 7.95 7.55 24.86
N GLY A 259 8.23 8.68 25.52
CA GLY A 259 9.29 8.70 26.53
C GLY A 259 10.66 9.25 26.13
N SER A 260 11.00 9.37 24.84
CA SER A 260 12.19 10.12 24.42
C SER A 260 12.12 10.68 23.00
N GLU A 261 11.64 11.93 22.90
CA GLU A 261 11.59 12.78 21.70
C GLU A 261 10.72 12.26 20.54
N MET A 262 10.22 13.20 19.71
CA MET A 262 9.54 12.95 18.42
C MET A 262 10.52 12.40 17.36
N SER A 263 11.41 11.50 17.77
CA SER A 263 12.59 11.07 17.01
C SER A 263 12.28 10.04 15.92
N ASP A 264 11.12 9.36 16.01
CA ASP A 264 10.65 8.37 15.03
C ASP A 264 9.10 8.27 15.00
N PRO A 265 8.37 9.31 14.54
CA PRO A 265 6.91 9.27 14.41
C PRO A 265 6.48 8.28 13.32
N ARG A 266 5.51 7.41 13.63
CA ARG A 266 4.91 6.50 12.67
C ARG A 266 3.71 7.16 11.99
N LEU A 267 3.87 7.56 10.74
CA LEU A 267 2.75 8.01 9.90
C LEU A 267 2.23 6.85 9.05
N THR A 268 0.90 6.72 8.92
CA THR A 268 0.28 5.74 8.04
C THR A 268 -0.87 6.36 7.26
N VAL A 269 -0.77 6.35 5.92
CA VAL A 269 -1.78 6.88 5.01
C VAL A 269 -2.79 5.81 4.62
N ARG A 270 -4.05 6.21 4.52
CA ARG A 270 -5.16 5.47 3.94
C ARG A 270 -5.66 6.17 2.68
N PHE A 271 -5.68 5.44 1.57
CA PHE A 271 -5.94 5.96 0.22
C PHE A 271 -6.92 5.04 -0.53
N PRO A 272 -7.61 5.54 -1.58
CA PRO A 272 -8.55 4.73 -2.36
C PRO A 272 -7.84 3.68 -3.22
N LYS A 273 -8.60 2.88 -3.97
CA LYS A 273 -8.04 2.16 -5.11
C LYS A 273 -7.75 3.13 -6.27
N PRO A 274 -6.81 2.81 -7.19
CA PRO A 274 -6.48 3.69 -8.32
C PRO A 274 -7.69 4.05 -9.18
N ASP A 275 -8.52 3.08 -9.52
CA ASP A 275 -9.78 3.21 -10.29
C ASP A 275 -10.88 4.02 -9.58
N GLU A 276 -10.67 4.38 -8.31
CA GLU A 276 -11.60 5.18 -7.51
C GLU A 276 -11.01 6.57 -7.13
N VAL A 277 -9.90 6.99 -7.76
CA VAL A 277 -9.28 8.32 -7.60
C VAL A 277 -9.96 9.38 -8.48
N ALA A 278 -9.94 9.16 -9.80
CA ALA A 278 -10.58 10.05 -10.77
C ALA A 278 -12.11 10.03 -10.69
N ALA A 279 -12.74 11.01 -11.33
CA ALA A 279 -14.18 10.99 -11.52
C ALA A 279 -14.60 9.79 -12.39
N PRO A 280 -15.56 8.98 -11.94
CA PRO A 280 -16.11 7.91 -12.75
C PRO A 280 -16.99 8.50 -13.86
N GLU A 281 -17.28 7.67 -14.86
CA GLU A 281 -18.22 7.99 -15.91
C GLU A 281 -19.61 8.37 -15.37
N GLY A 282 -20.33 9.19 -16.14
CA GLY A 282 -21.71 9.57 -15.85
C GLY A 282 -21.91 10.91 -15.14
N LEU A 283 -20.86 11.72 -14.98
CA LEU A 283 -21.01 13.16 -14.76
C LEU A 283 -21.76 13.81 -15.95
N PRO A 284 -22.62 14.82 -15.72
CA PRO A 284 -23.31 15.54 -16.78
C PRO A 284 -22.32 16.40 -17.58
N GLU A 285 -22.64 16.66 -18.86
CA GLU A 285 -21.81 17.47 -19.77
C GLU A 285 -21.87 18.98 -19.47
N GLY A 286 -22.86 19.44 -18.69
CA GLY A 286 -23.05 20.83 -18.28
C GLY A 286 -22.45 21.14 -16.91
N GLU A 287 -22.63 22.38 -16.44
CA GLU A 287 -22.20 22.77 -15.10
C GLU A 287 -22.96 21.97 -14.01
N PHE A 288 -22.22 21.50 -13.01
CA PHE A 288 -22.78 20.70 -11.91
C PHE A 288 -22.12 21.04 -10.57
N VAL A 289 -22.85 20.75 -9.49
CA VAL A 289 -22.31 20.74 -8.13
C VAL A 289 -22.22 19.30 -7.64
N LEU A 290 -21.08 18.92 -7.05
CA LEU A 290 -20.90 17.62 -6.42
C LEU A 290 -21.17 17.75 -4.92
N LEU A 291 -22.27 17.17 -4.45
CA LEU A 291 -22.63 17.16 -3.03
C LEU A 291 -21.53 16.48 -2.19
N PRO A 292 -21.21 17.02 -1.00
CA PRO A 292 -20.30 16.37 -0.06
C PRO A 292 -20.76 14.96 0.32
N ARG A 293 -19.82 14.10 0.72
CA ARG A 293 -20.14 12.78 1.27
C ARG A 293 -20.99 12.94 2.53
N GLY A 294 -22.12 12.24 2.57
CA GLY A 294 -22.99 12.19 3.74
C GLY A 294 -23.46 10.77 4.02
N LYS A 295 -24.69 10.62 4.53
CA LYS A 295 -25.24 9.30 4.86
C LYS A 295 -25.49 8.48 3.59
N ARG A 296 -25.33 7.16 3.71
CA ARG A 296 -25.75 6.22 2.67
C ARG A 296 -27.28 6.22 2.53
N LEU A 297 -27.75 6.28 1.30
CA LEU A 297 -29.17 6.29 0.93
C LEU A 297 -29.40 5.22 -0.14
N HIS A 298 -30.37 4.33 0.10
CA HIS A 298 -30.90 3.45 -0.92
C HIS A 298 -31.95 4.20 -1.74
N ILE A 299 -31.99 3.92 -3.04
CA ILE A 299 -33.06 4.39 -3.92
C ILE A 299 -34.18 3.33 -3.97
N LEU A 300 -35.18 3.57 -4.80
CA LEU A 300 -36.29 2.67 -5.09
C LEU A 300 -36.46 2.59 -6.60
N GLY A 301 -36.97 1.46 -7.10
CA GLY A 301 -37.23 1.26 -8.53
C GLY A 301 -36.04 0.72 -9.33
N GLU A 302 -34.92 0.32 -8.70
CA GLU A 302 -33.75 -0.21 -9.40
C GLU A 302 -34.06 -1.41 -10.29
N THR A 303 -35.03 -2.25 -9.88
CA THR A 303 -35.48 -3.44 -10.61
C THR A 303 -35.95 -3.11 -12.03
N ASP A 304 -36.61 -1.97 -12.23
CA ASP A 304 -37.12 -1.53 -13.53
C ASP A 304 -35.97 -1.07 -14.47
N HIS A 305 -34.76 -0.94 -13.92
CA HIS A 305 -33.55 -0.45 -14.58
C HIS A 305 -32.37 -1.44 -14.51
N ALA A 306 -32.64 -2.71 -14.15
CA ALA A 306 -31.63 -3.73 -13.90
C ALA A 306 -30.64 -3.91 -15.08
N GLU A 307 -31.10 -3.90 -16.33
CA GLU A 307 -30.22 -4.01 -17.51
C GLU A 307 -29.21 -2.86 -17.60
N ALA A 308 -29.64 -1.62 -17.31
CA ALA A 308 -28.76 -0.46 -17.31
C ALA A 308 -27.73 -0.52 -16.17
N LEU A 309 -28.15 -0.96 -14.98
CA LEU A 309 -27.28 -1.13 -13.81
C LEU A 309 -26.26 -2.26 -13.99
N VAL A 310 -26.67 -3.38 -14.60
CA VAL A 310 -25.79 -4.48 -14.99
C VAL A 310 -24.78 -4.04 -16.05
N GLY A 311 -25.21 -3.23 -17.03
CA GLY A 311 -24.31 -2.64 -18.02
C GLY A 311 -23.24 -1.73 -17.41
N LEU A 312 -23.59 -0.98 -16.35
CA LEU A 312 -22.60 -0.21 -15.59
C LEU A 312 -21.60 -1.11 -14.84
N LEU A 313 -22.03 -2.24 -14.29
CA LEU A 313 -21.15 -3.13 -13.53
C LEU A 313 -20.04 -3.77 -14.36
N ASP A 314 -20.25 -4.02 -15.66
CA ASP A 314 -19.24 -4.54 -16.60
C ASP A 314 -18.50 -5.80 -16.05
N GLY A 315 -19.27 -6.75 -15.54
CA GLY A 315 -18.75 -7.99 -14.92
C GLY A 315 -18.16 -7.84 -13.51
N SER A 316 -17.97 -6.62 -13.01
CA SER A 316 -17.61 -6.37 -11.60
C SER A 316 -18.80 -6.62 -10.66
N GLY A 317 -18.53 -7.01 -9.42
CA GLY A 317 -19.55 -7.08 -8.36
C GLY A 317 -19.94 -5.71 -7.78
N GLN A 318 -19.17 -4.66 -8.08
CA GLN A 318 -19.43 -3.28 -7.64
C GLN A 318 -18.76 -2.24 -8.55
N ARG A 319 -19.34 -1.03 -8.67
CA ARG A 319 -18.71 0.11 -9.38
C ARG A 319 -19.08 1.45 -8.75
N ARG A 320 -18.10 2.34 -8.58
CA ARG A 320 -18.33 3.75 -8.19
C ARG A 320 -18.78 4.53 -9.42
N VAL A 321 -19.81 5.36 -9.26
CA VAL A 321 -20.39 6.17 -10.35
C VAL A 321 -20.82 7.55 -9.83
N ALA A 322 -20.97 8.50 -10.74
CA ALA A 322 -21.66 9.75 -10.46
C ALA A 322 -23.17 9.55 -10.68
N ALA A 323 -23.97 10.00 -9.72
CA ALA A 323 -25.42 10.01 -9.82
C ALA A 323 -25.94 11.45 -9.78
N GLU A 324 -26.79 11.82 -10.73
CA GLU A 324 -27.47 13.10 -10.77
C GLU A 324 -28.86 12.98 -10.12
N LEU A 325 -29.17 13.94 -9.25
CA LEU A 325 -30.45 14.07 -8.57
C LEU A 325 -31.30 15.13 -9.28
N PHE A 326 -32.54 14.77 -9.61
CA PHE A 326 -33.46 15.67 -10.31
C PHE A 326 -34.88 15.55 -9.74
N LEU A 327 -35.70 16.59 -9.93
CA LEU A 327 -37.13 16.50 -9.60
C LEU A 327 -37.86 15.73 -10.72
N LEU A 328 -38.63 14.72 -10.34
CA LEU A 328 -39.55 14.05 -11.27
C LEU A 328 -40.76 14.95 -11.51
N ASP A 329 -41.09 15.15 -12.78
CA ASP A 329 -42.18 16.00 -13.21
C ASP A 329 -43.54 15.29 -13.06
N GLU A 330 -43.97 15.05 -11.81
CA GLU A 330 -45.29 14.49 -11.48
C GLU A 330 -46.45 15.51 -11.66
N ALA A 331 -46.21 16.62 -12.38
CA ALA A 331 -47.16 17.73 -12.57
C ALA A 331 -48.47 17.35 -13.31
N ALA A 332 -48.62 16.10 -13.76
CA ALA A 332 -49.86 15.57 -14.29
C ALA A 332 -50.96 15.35 -13.21
N GLN A 333 -50.64 15.28 -11.91
CA GLN A 333 -51.65 15.16 -10.84
C GLN A 333 -51.39 16.08 -9.64
N ARG A 334 -52.29 17.05 -9.48
CA ARG A 334 -52.25 18.29 -8.66
C ARG A 334 -52.12 18.14 -7.13
N ALA A 335 -51.66 17.01 -6.60
CA ALA A 335 -51.66 16.72 -5.16
C ALA A 335 -50.47 15.89 -4.63
N ARG A 336 -49.45 15.58 -5.46
CA ARG A 336 -48.30 14.78 -5.03
C ARG A 336 -47.13 15.66 -4.56
N LYS A 337 -46.41 15.16 -3.55
CA LYS A 337 -45.16 15.78 -3.09
C LYS A 337 -44.08 15.60 -4.18
N PRO A 338 -43.14 16.55 -4.35
CA PRO A 338 -42.05 16.39 -5.30
C PRO A 338 -41.22 15.15 -4.98
N THR A 339 -41.11 14.25 -5.96
CA THR A 339 -40.28 13.03 -5.87
C THR A 339 -38.92 13.31 -6.50
N VAL A 340 -37.84 12.92 -5.82
CA VAL A 340 -36.48 13.09 -6.33
C VAL A 340 -36.08 11.84 -7.11
N GLY A 341 -35.97 11.97 -8.42
CA GLY A 341 -35.43 10.95 -9.32
C GLY A 341 -33.90 10.92 -9.29
N VAL A 342 -33.34 9.78 -9.70
CA VAL A 342 -31.90 9.53 -9.75
C VAL A 342 -31.54 9.01 -11.14
N ARG A 343 -30.51 9.59 -11.76
CA ARG A 343 -29.98 9.14 -13.05
C ARG A 343 -28.46 8.95 -13.00
N ILE A 344 -27.95 8.01 -13.78
CA ILE A 344 -26.52 7.72 -13.93
C ILE A 344 -26.22 7.67 -15.42
N GLY A 345 -25.24 8.45 -15.90
CA GLY A 345 -24.94 8.56 -17.33
C GLY A 345 -26.16 8.98 -18.17
N GLY A 346 -26.93 9.95 -17.66
CA GLY A 346 -28.16 10.45 -18.28
C GLY A 346 -29.38 9.52 -18.19
N LYS A 347 -29.21 8.24 -17.83
CA LYS A 347 -30.30 7.25 -17.75
C LYS A 347 -30.94 7.24 -16.35
N PRO A 348 -32.27 7.39 -16.20
CA PRO A 348 -32.95 7.15 -14.94
C PRO A 348 -32.67 5.74 -14.42
N VAL A 349 -32.43 5.60 -13.11
CA VAL A 349 -32.15 4.33 -12.43
C VAL A 349 -33.03 4.08 -11.20
N GLY A 350 -33.89 5.04 -10.85
CA GLY A 350 -34.79 4.95 -9.71
C GLY A 350 -35.10 6.32 -9.11
N TRP A 351 -35.63 6.32 -7.89
CA TRP A 351 -35.98 7.54 -7.13
C TRP A 351 -35.74 7.37 -5.63
N LEU A 352 -35.57 8.48 -4.91
CA LEU A 352 -35.53 8.47 -3.45
C LEU A 352 -36.95 8.36 -2.88
N GLY A 353 -37.11 7.52 -1.84
CA GLY A 353 -38.36 7.45 -1.08
C GLY A 353 -38.74 8.83 -0.48
N PRO A 354 -40.04 9.16 -0.31
CA PRO A 354 -40.49 10.53 -0.07
C PRO A 354 -39.85 11.25 1.14
N ALA A 355 -39.55 10.51 2.21
CA ALA A 355 -38.87 11.07 3.39
C ALA A 355 -37.39 11.41 3.12
N SER A 356 -36.69 10.57 2.36
CA SER A 356 -35.29 10.83 1.96
C SER A 356 -35.21 11.94 0.92
N GLY A 357 -36.06 11.89 -0.11
CA GLY A 357 -36.08 12.87 -1.22
C GLY A 357 -36.39 14.29 -0.76
N ALA A 358 -37.29 14.48 0.21
CA ALA A 358 -37.64 15.80 0.74
C ALA A 358 -36.44 16.62 1.27
N HIS A 359 -35.35 15.95 1.69
CA HIS A 359 -34.12 16.60 2.14
C HIS A 359 -33.24 17.15 1.00
N PHE A 360 -33.53 16.81 -0.26
CA PHE A 360 -32.78 17.24 -1.44
C PHE A 360 -33.54 18.24 -2.32
N VAL A 361 -34.87 18.31 -2.21
CA VAL A 361 -35.69 19.25 -2.98
C VAL A 361 -35.16 20.70 -2.93
N PRO A 362 -34.84 21.30 -1.75
CA PRO A 362 -34.40 22.69 -1.70
C PRO A 362 -33.07 22.96 -2.42
N ILE A 363 -32.13 22.00 -2.38
CA ILE A 363 -30.83 22.15 -3.06
C ILE A 363 -30.96 21.91 -4.57
N ILE A 364 -31.82 20.98 -5.00
CA ILE A 364 -32.10 20.76 -6.42
C ILE A 364 -32.79 21.99 -7.03
N GLU A 365 -33.78 22.57 -6.35
CA GLU A 365 -34.45 23.80 -6.80
C GLU A 365 -33.48 24.99 -6.89
N ALA A 366 -32.65 25.20 -5.86
CA ALA A 366 -31.65 26.26 -5.85
C ALA A 366 -30.62 26.14 -6.98
N CYS A 367 -30.11 24.93 -7.24
CA CYS A 367 -29.16 24.67 -8.33
C CYS A 367 -29.83 24.76 -9.71
N ALA A 368 -31.03 24.20 -9.88
CA ALA A 368 -31.77 24.25 -11.14
C ALA A 368 -32.11 25.71 -11.55
N SER A 369 -32.41 26.59 -10.59
CA SER A 369 -32.62 28.03 -10.84
C SER A 369 -31.41 28.75 -11.45
N ARG A 370 -30.23 28.11 -11.44
CA ARG A 370 -28.94 28.60 -11.93
C ARG A 370 -28.38 27.78 -13.10
N GLY A 371 -29.12 26.77 -13.58
CA GLY A 371 -28.65 25.85 -14.61
C GLY A 371 -27.65 24.78 -14.12
N LEU A 372 -27.45 24.65 -12.81
CA LEU A 372 -26.51 23.69 -12.21
C LEU A 372 -27.20 22.33 -11.98
N ALA A 373 -26.62 21.26 -12.53
CA ALA A 373 -27.01 19.90 -12.18
C ALA A 373 -26.53 19.53 -10.76
N VAL A 374 -27.29 18.71 -10.02
CA VAL A 374 -26.90 18.26 -8.68
C VAL A 374 -26.42 16.81 -8.73
N CYS A 375 -25.12 16.61 -8.53
CA CYS A 375 -24.50 15.29 -8.52
C CYS A 375 -24.14 14.84 -7.10
N CYS A 376 -24.16 13.53 -6.86
CA CYS A 376 -23.59 12.91 -5.68
C CYS A 376 -22.77 11.67 -6.06
N ARG A 377 -21.96 11.19 -5.12
CA ARG A 377 -21.22 9.92 -5.27
C ARG A 377 -22.19 8.76 -5.08
N ALA A 378 -22.04 7.71 -5.88
CA ALA A 378 -22.84 6.51 -5.76
C ALA A 378 -22.00 5.23 -5.93
N LEU A 379 -22.54 4.13 -5.44
CA LEU A 379 -21.99 2.79 -5.56
C LEU A 379 -23.10 1.87 -6.10
N VAL A 380 -22.89 1.34 -7.31
CA VAL A 380 -23.69 0.24 -7.84
C VAL A 380 -23.12 -1.05 -7.27
N LEU A 381 -23.98 -1.92 -6.74
CA LEU A 381 -23.65 -3.24 -6.19
C LEU A 381 -24.46 -4.30 -6.93
N GLY A 382 -23.89 -5.49 -7.11
CA GLY A 382 -24.68 -6.67 -7.48
C GLY A 382 -24.15 -7.44 -8.68
N ASN A 383 -25.07 -8.00 -9.46
CA ASN A 383 -24.81 -8.85 -10.63
C ASN A 383 -26.07 -8.95 -11.52
N HIS A 384 -26.04 -9.83 -12.54
CA HIS A 384 -27.16 -10.09 -13.46
C HIS A 384 -28.49 -10.53 -12.80
N LEU A 385 -28.51 -10.97 -11.53
CA LEU A 385 -29.72 -11.39 -10.81
C LEU A 385 -30.33 -10.28 -9.97
N LYS A 386 -29.50 -9.37 -9.43
CA LYS A 386 -29.91 -8.25 -8.59
C LYS A 386 -28.86 -7.16 -8.61
N SER A 387 -29.30 -5.92 -8.82
CA SER A 387 -28.50 -4.71 -8.69
C SER A 387 -29.13 -3.77 -7.66
N ASP A 388 -28.32 -3.20 -6.77
CA ASP A 388 -28.70 -2.16 -5.81
C ASP A 388 -27.86 -0.90 -6.06
N VAL A 389 -28.44 0.28 -5.82
CA VAL A 389 -27.73 1.57 -5.90
C VAL A 389 -27.73 2.27 -4.56
N VAL A 390 -26.53 2.59 -4.07
CA VAL A 390 -26.33 3.30 -2.81
C VAL A 390 -25.71 4.67 -3.08
N LEU A 391 -26.42 5.73 -2.75
CA LEU A 391 -25.93 7.10 -2.83
C LEU A 391 -25.21 7.50 -1.54
N GLU A 392 -24.14 8.29 -1.65
CA GLU A 392 -23.38 8.84 -0.52
C GLU A 392 -23.39 10.37 -0.62
N SER A 393 -24.36 11.00 0.07
CA SER A 393 -24.65 12.43 -0.10
C SER A 393 -25.06 13.12 1.19
N ALA A 394 -24.53 14.32 1.41
CA ALA A 394 -25.01 15.24 2.44
C ALA A 394 -26.38 15.82 2.05
N ARG A 395 -27.29 15.90 3.02
CA ARG A 395 -28.62 16.51 2.89
C ARG A 395 -28.53 18.03 2.90
N ALA A 396 -29.53 18.76 2.41
CA ALA A 396 -29.50 20.22 2.40
C ALA A 396 -29.20 20.87 3.77
N GLY A 397 -29.75 20.31 4.86
CA GLY A 397 -29.48 20.75 6.25
C GLY A 397 -28.17 20.23 6.88
N GLU A 398 -27.38 19.46 6.13
CA GLU A 398 -26.04 18.97 6.53
C GLU A 398 -24.91 19.73 5.79
N LEU A 399 -25.25 20.62 4.85
CA LEU A 399 -24.29 21.45 4.10
C LEU A 399 -23.87 22.67 4.93
N SER A 400 -22.58 23.03 4.88
CA SER A 400 -22.09 24.28 5.49
C SER A 400 -22.50 25.49 4.64
N GLU A 401 -22.67 26.63 5.30
CA GLU A 401 -22.94 27.91 4.62
C GLU A 401 -21.84 28.25 3.61
N ASP A 402 -20.57 28.03 3.99
CA ASP A 402 -19.41 28.16 3.12
C ASP A 402 -19.52 27.31 1.84
N TRP A 403 -19.93 26.03 1.96
CA TRP A 403 -20.11 25.17 0.79
C TRP A 403 -21.23 25.69 -0.12
N ILE A 404 -22.36 26.13 0.46
CA ILE A 404 -23.50 26.67 -0.30
C ILE A 404 -23.08 27.95 -1.05
N LEU A 405 -22.34 28.85 -0.39
CA LEU A 405 -21.84 30.08 -0.98
C LEU A 405 -20.90 29.80 -2.16
N HIS A 406 -19.94 28.89 -2.00
CA HIS A 406 -18.92 28.59 -3.00
C HIS A 406 -19.39 27.71 -4.17
N ASN A 407 -20.39 26.85 -3.97
CA ASN A 407 -20.81 25.87 -4.99
C ASN A 407 -22.15 26.24 -5.65
N VAL A 408 -23.12 26.76 -4.88
CA VAL A 408 -24.43 27.16 -5.43
C VAL A 408 -24.43 28.64 -5.79
N TYR A 409 -23.86 29.49 -4.93
CA TYR A 409 -24.05 30.94 -5.02
C TYR A 409 -22.89 31.73 -5.62
N ARG A 410 -21.85 31.06 -6.11
CA ARG A 410 -20.76 31.66 -6.87
C ARG A 410 -21.30 32.51 -8.04
N ARG A 411 -20.63 33.62 -8.31
CA ARG A 411 -20.83 34.52 -9.45
C ARG A 411 -19.59 34.47 -10.33
#